data_AF-A0A7W7FIM0-F1
#
_entry.id   AF-A0A7W7FIM0-F1
#
_cell.length_a   1.000
_cell.length_b   1.000
_cell.length_c   1.000
_cell.angle_alpha   90.00
_cell.angle_beta   90.00
_cell.angle_gamma   90.00
#
_symmetry.space_group_name_H-M   'P 1'
#
loop_
_entity.id
_entity.type
_entity.pdbx_description
1 polymer ?
#
loop_
_entity_poly.entity_id
_entity_poly.type
_entity_poly.pdbx_seq_one_letter_code
_entity_poly.pdbx_strand_id
1 'polypeptide(L)'
;MTLRSSRRSALALTGIALGGALALAVPMAASAHVHAHADGAAAGATSRVEFSFSHGCDGSPTTALIVDVPEGVDNATPVVDGAWTISREIGDDGLATQITYTAVTPVEDGLAASIELDALFGSETGGTEIAFPVTQTCETGETAWVEVAEDGEDPEQLESPAPTVAVAAASDAPADEHGEHTDAADSASAASDDSAPVATWLAGGALVVSVAALAAALIRRRRA
;
A
#
# COMPACT_ATOMS: atom_id res chain seq x y z
N MET A 1 -12.81 21.22 66.29
CA MET A 1 -13.82 21.09 65.22
C MET A 1 -13.19 21.62 63.94
N THR A 2 -12.61 20.74 63.13
CA THR A 2 -11.89 21.10 61.89
C THR A 2 -12.48 20.28 60.74
N LEU A 3 -13.40 20.88 59.99
CA LEU A 3 -14.03 20.28 58.81
C LEU A 3 -13.07 20.40 57.62
N ARG A 4 -12.48 19.25 57.25
CA ARG A 4 -11.52 19.10 56.15
C ARG A 4 -12.25 18.61 54.90
N SER A 5 -12.01 19.31 53.79
CA SER A 5 -11.75 18.70 52.48
C SER A 5 -12.82 17.76 51.89
N SER A 6 -13.93 18.30 51.38
CA SER A 6 -14.85 17.55 50.47
C SER A 6 -15.01 18.17 49.08
N ARG A 7 -14.23 19.21 48.73
CA ARG A 7 -14.37 19.91 47.43
C ARG A 7 -13.42 19.46 46.33
N ARG A 8 -12.49 18.53 46.61
CA ARG A 8 -11.45 18.12 45.63
C ARG A 8 -11.80 16.88 44.81
N SER A 9 -12.83 16.11 45.19
CA SER A 9 -13.17 14.85 44.50
C SER A 9 -14.17 15.00 43.34
N ALA A 10 -14.84 16.14 43.21
CA ALA A 10 -15.86 16.33 42.16
C ALA A 10 -15.26 16.73 40.79
N LEU A 11 -14.00 17.16 40.73
CA LEU A 11 -13.34 17.61 39.50
C LEU A 11 -12.59 16.49 38.76
N ALA A 12 -12.43 15.30 39.35
CA ALA A 12 -11.68 14.20 38.75
C ALA A 12 -12.53 13.27 37.87
N LEU A 13 -13.86 13.32 37.98
CA LEU A 13 -14.78 12.40 37.27
C LEU A 13 -15.29 12.95 35.93
N THR A 14 -15.23 14.26 35.69
CA THR A 14 -15.63 14.88 34.42
C THR A 14 -14.53 14.85 33.35
N GLY A 15 -13.25 14.74 33.73
CA GLY A 15 -12.14 14.69 32.78
C GLY A 15 -12.01 13.35 32.02
N ILE A 16 -12.42 12.25 32.65
CA ILE A 16 -12.30 10.89 32.07
C ILE A 16 -13.39 10.66 31.00
N ALA A 17 -14.58 11.24 31.18
CA ALA A 17 -15.68 11.08 30.22
C ALA A 17 -15.45 11.84 28.90
N LEU A 18 -14.78 13.01 28.93
CA LEU A 18 -14.41 13.73 27.70
C LEU A 18 -13.15 13.18 27.03
N GLY A 19 -12.20 12.61 27.79
CA GLY A 19 -10.98 12.02 27.22
C GLY A 19 -11.21 10.67 26.52
N GLY A 20 -12.18 9.87 27.00
CA GLY A 20 -12.50 8.57 26.40
C GLY A 20 -13.28 8.66 25.09
N ALA A 21 -14.05 9.73 24.88
CA ALA A 21 -14.85 9.89 23.67
C ALA A 21 -14.02 10.29 22.43
N LEU A 22 -12.86 10.93 22.61
CA LEU A 22 -12.00 11.37 21.51
C LEU A 22 -11.05 10.28 21.00
N ALA A 23 -10.86 9.18 21.74
CA ALA A 23 -9.98 8.08 21.35
C ALA A 23 -10.65 7.03 20.44
N LEU A 24 -11.96 7.17 20.15
CA LEU A 24 -12.72 6.25 19.28
C LEU A 24 -12.96 6.81 17.87
N ALA A 25 -12.53 8.04 17.59
CA ALA A 25 -12.46 8.58 16.24
C ALA A 25 -11.03 8.38 15.70
N VAL A 26 -10.53 7.14 15.73
CA VAL A 26 -9.53 6.77 14.75
C VAL A 26 -10.32 6.75 13.44
N PRO A 27 -10.02 7.62 12.46
CA PRO A 27 -10.61 7.44 11.15
C PRO A 27 -10.17 6.05 10.72
N MET A 28 -11.12 5.12 10.69
CA MET A 28 -11.01 3.93 9.86
C MET A 28 -11.05 4.48 8.43
N ALA A 29 -9.95 5.06 7.98
CA ALA A 29 -9.63 5.13 6.56
C ALA A 29 -9.43 3.68 6.14
N ALA A 30 -10.54 2.95 6.02
CA ALA A 30 -10.56 1.64 5.39
C ALA A 30 -10.08 1.91 3.96
N SER A 31 -8.97 1.28 3.59
CA SER A 31 -8.29 1.52 2.33
C SER A 31 -9.22 1.12 1.18
N ALA A 32 -9.97 2.09 0.65
CA ALA A 32 -10.81 1.93 -0.53
C ALA A 32 -10.03 2.19 -1.83
N HIS A 33 -8.76 2.58 -1.71
CA HIS A 33 -7.92 2.94 -2.85
C HIS A 33 -7.61 1.70 -3.69
N VAL A 34 -7.53 1.90 -5.00
CA VAL A 34 -6.85 0.94 -5.88
C VAL A 34 -5.35 1.08 -5.66
N HIS A 35 -4.66 -0.05 -5.49
CA HIS A 35 -3.21 -0.09 -5.33
C HIS A 35 -2.57 -0.68 -6.58
N ALA A 36 -1.43 -0.15 -7.02
CA ALA A 36 -0.58 -0.79 -8.01
C ALA A 36 0.61 -1.45 -7.32
N HIS A 37 0.97 -2.63 -7.79
CA HIS A 37 2.14 -3.36 -7.34
C HIS A 37 2.91 -3.89 -8.55
N ALA A 38 4.22 -3.69 -8.56
CA ALA A 38 5.10 -4.29 -9.55
C ALA A 38 6.37 -4.78 -8.87
N ASP A 39 6.68 -6.07 -9.03
CA ASP A 39 7.92 -6.64 -8.53
C ASP A 39 9.08 -6.28 -9.45
N GLY A 40 9.98 -5.42 -8.97
CA GLY A 40 11.24 -5.13 -9.66
C GLY A 40 11.07 -4.36 -10.98
N ALA A 41 10.08 -3.47 -11.08
CA ALA A 41 9.91 -2.61 -12.24
C ALA A 41 11.20 -1.84 -12.57
N ALA A 42 11.64 -1.89 -13.83
CA ALA A 42 12.89 -1.26 -14.25
C ALA A 42 12.77 -0.58 -15.62
N ALA A 43 13.48 0.53 -15.76
CA ALA A 43 13.49 1.32 -16.97
C ALA A 43 14.00 0.52 -18.17
N GLY A 44 13.29 0.61 -19.30
CA GLY A 44 13.61 -0.13 -20.53
C GLY A 44 13.25 -1.61 -20.49
N ALA A 45 12.60 -2.09 -19.42
CA ALA A 45 12.18 -3.48 -19.27
C ALA A 45 10.65 -3.59 -19.14
N THR A 46 10.15 -4.78 -19.45
CA THR A 46 8.75 -5.13 -19.18
C THR A 46 8.62 -5.66 -17.76
N SER A 47 7.60 -5.24 -17.05
CA SER A 47 7.30 -5.71 -15.70
C SER A 47 5.81 -5.90 -15.52
N ARG A 48 5.45 -6.92 -14.73
CA ARG A 48 4.07 -7.20 -14.36
C ARG A 48 3.61 -6.14 -13.36
N VAL A 49 2.49 -5.49 -13.67
CA VAL A 49 1.80 -4.57 -12.77
C VAL A 49 0.44 -5.17 -12.42
N GLU A 50 0.24 -5.40 -11.13
CA GLU A 50 -1.04 -5.81 -10.54
C GLU A 50 -1.76 -4.57 -10.00
N PHE A 51 -3.03 -4.40 -10.34
CA PHE A 51 -3.90 -3.42 -9.69
C PHE A 51 -4.91 -4.16 -8.81
N SER A 52 -4.96 -3.82 -7.53
CA SER A 52 -5.81 -4.51 -6.55
C SER A 52 -6.70 -3.56 -5.78
N PHE A 53 -7.87 -4.04 -5.36
CA PHE A 53 -8.82 -3.33 -4.51
C PHE A 53 -9.55 -4.31 -3.60
N SER A 54 -10.12 -3.82 -2.50
CA SER A 54 -10.94 -4.64 -1.57
C SER A 54 -12.30 -4.06 -1.24
N HIS A 55 -12.61 -2.88 -1.78
CA HIS A 55 -13.85 -2.18 -1.56
C HIS A 55 -14.41 -1.65 -2.87
N GLY A 56 -15.73 -1.52 -2.92
CA GLY A 56 -16.41 -0.84 -4.00
C GLY A 56 -16.62 0.65 -3.74
N CYS A 57 -17.10 1.37 -4.74
CA CYS A 57 -17.38 2.80 -4.70
C CYS A 57 -18.51 3.07 -3.70
N ASP A 58 -18.21 3.74 -2.59
CA ASP A 58 -19.14 3.94 -1.46
C ASP A 58 -19.83 2.63 -1.00
N GLY A 59 -19.13 1.49 -1.09
CA GLY A 59 -19.64 0.16 -0.75
C GLY A 59 -20.51 -0.51 -1.83
N SER A 60 -20.64 0.10 -3.01
CA SER A 60 -21.34 -0.47 -4.17
C SER A 60 -20.45 -1.45 -4.95
N PRO A 61 -20.92 -2.64 -5.36
CA PRO A 61 -20.09 -3.64 -6.04
C PRO A 61 -19.35 -3.11 -7.27
N THR A 62 -18.07 -3.46 -7.41
CA THR A 62 -17.23 -3.04 -8.54
C THR A 62 -17.57 -3.85 -9.79
N THR A 63 -17.78 -3.15 -10.89
CA THR A 63 -18.14 -3.73 -12.20
C THR A 63 -17.02 -3.59 -13.22
N ALA A 64 -16.14 -2.60 -13.09
CA ALA A 64 -14.98 -2.46 -13.95
C ALA A 64 -13.82 -1.70 -13.28
N LEU A 65 -12.61 -2.02 -13.73
CA LEU A 65 -11.44 -1.16 -13.59
C LEU A 65 -10.99 -0.71 -14.99
N ILE A 66 -10.78 0.59 -15.13
CA ILE A 66 -10.32 1.22 -16.37
C ILE A 66 -8.95 1.83 -16.06
N VAL A 67 -7.91 1.34 -16.71
CA VAL A 67 -6.54 1.82 -16.54
C VAL A 67 -6.16 2.63 -17.76
N ASP A 68 -5.83 3.90 -17.55
CA ASP A 68 -5.22 4.74 -18.58
C ASP A 68 -3.72 4.48 -18.60
N VAL A 69 -3.15 4.31 -19.79
CA VAL A 69 -1.70 4.06 -19.94
C VAL A 69 -0.98 5.40 -19.85
N PRO A 70 -0.16 5.63 -18.81
CA PRO A 70 0.45 6.93 -18.57
C PRO A 70 1.68 7.16 -19.45
N GLU A 71 2.14 8.40 -19.50
CA GLU A 71 3.48 8.71 -20.04
C GLU A 71 4.56 7.94 -19.26
N GLY A 72 5.61 7.48 -19.95
CA GLY A 72 6.65 6.64 -19.37
C GLY A 72 6.38 5.13 -19.46
N VAL A 73 5.19 4.73 -19.90
CA VAL A 73 4.89 3.34 -20.30
C VAL A 73 4.82 3.27 -21.82
N ASP A 74 5.85 2.65 -22.43
CA ASP A 74 5.99 2.54 -23.88
C ASP A 74 5.06 1.50 -24.49
N ASN A 75 4.57 0.53 -23.71
CA ASN A 75 3.55 -0.44 -24.12
C ASN A 75 2.89 -1.07 -22.91
N ALA A 76 1.59 -1.33 -22.98
CA ALA A 76 0.85 -2.04 -21.94
C ALA A 76 0.07 -3.21 -22.55
N THR A 77 0.35 -4.42 -22.08
CA THR A 77 -0.31 -5.64 -22.56
C THR A 77 -1.13 -6.25 -21.44
N PRO A 78 -2.47 -6.32 -21.55
CA PRO A 78 -3.29 -6.92 -20.50
C PRO A 78 -3.04 -8.42 -20.38
N VAL A 79 -3.03 -8.91 -19.15
CA VAL A 79 -2.97 -10.34 -18.84
C VAL A 79 -4.39 -10.89 -18.82
N VAL A 80 -4.62 -11.99 -19.53
CA VAL A 80 -5.94 -12.62 -19.58
C VAL A 80 -6.21 -13.35 -18.27
N ASP A 81 -7.35 -13.03 -17.66
CA ASP A 81 -7.88 -13.70 -16.48
C ASP A 81 -9.36 -14.03 -16.67
N GLY A 82 -9.81 -15.16 -16.11
CA GLY A 82 -11.17 -15.68 -16.32
C GLY A 82 -12.28 -14.90 -15.60
N ALA A 83 -11.94 -14.05 -14.64
CA ALA A 83 -12.89 -13.19 -13.93
C ALA A 83 -13.22 -11.90 -14.69
N TRP A 84 -12.48 -11.58 -15.76
CA TRP A 84 -12.55 -10.30 -16.46
C TRP A 84 -12.78 -10.44 -17.97
N THR A 85 -13.67 -9.60 -18.51
CA THR A 85 -13.73 -9.31 -19.94
C THR A 85 -12.85 -8.09 -20.21
N ILE A 86 -11.92 -8.22 -21.15
CA ILE A 86 -10.89 -7.19 -21.40
C ILE A 86 -11.12 -6.53 -22.75
N SER A 87 -11.21 -5.20 -22.76
CA SER A 87 -11.19 -4.37 -23.97
C SER A 87 -10.05 -3.36 -23.92
N ARG A 88 -9.62 -2.89 -25.09
CA ARG A 88 -8.54 -1.93 -25.25
C ARG A 88 -8.94 -0.86 -26.23
N GLU A 89 -8.60 0.37 -25.90
CA GLU A 89 -8.55 1.47 -26.86
C GLU A 89 -7.14 1.53 -27.43
N ILE A 90 -7.03 1.56 -28.75
CA ILE A 90 -5.75 1.51 -29.47
C ILE A 90 -5.51 2.87 -30.13
N GLY A 91 -4.36 3.47 -29.82
CA GLY A 91 -3.92 4.74 -30.39
C GLY A 91 -3.45 4.62 -31.85
N ASP A 92 -3.11 5.77 -32.45
CA ASP A 92 -2.65 5.85 -33.84
C ASP A 92 -1.31 5.12 -34.10
N ASP A 93 -0.52 4.91 -33.05
CA ASP A 93 0.73 4.15 -33.04
C ASP A 93 0.53 2.63 -32.91
N GLY A 94 -0.71 2.18 -32.76
CA GLY A 94 -1.06 0.76 -32.60
C GLY A 94 -0.88 0.23 -31.18
N LEU A 95 -0.62 1.10 -30.20
CA LEU A 95 -0.44 0.75 -28.79
C LEU A 95 -1.73 1.00 -28.00
N ALA A 96 -1.91 0.30 -26.88
CA ALA A 96 -3.06 0.52 -26.01
C ALA A 96 -2.89 1.85 -25.26
N THR A 97 -3.90 2.72 -25.33
CA THR A 97 -3.95 3.97 -24.54
C THR A 97 -4.82 3.83 -23.30
N GLN A 98 -5.78 2.90 -23.34
CA GLN A 98 -6.65 2.57 -22.22
C GLN A 98 -6.98 1.08 -22.25
N ILE A 99 -7.06 0.46 -21.08
CA ILE A 99 -7.43 -0.94 -20.89
C ILE A 99 -8.58 -1.02 -19.90
N THR A 100 -9.70 -1.60 -20.33
CA THR A 100 -10.88 -1.82 -19.49
C THR A 100 -11.00 -3.29 -19.13
N TYR A 101 -11.09 -3.57 -17.83
CA TYR A 101 -11.38 -4.87 -17.26
C TYR A 101 -12.79 -4.83 -16.69
N THR A 102 -13.75 -5.47 -17.36
CA THR A 102 -15.13 -5.60 -16.89
C THR A 102 -15.31 -6.91 -16.16
N ALA A 103 -15.76 -6.87 -14.91
CA ALA A 103 -15.97 -8.07 -14.11
C ALA A 103 -17.07 -8.93 -14.74
N VAL A 104 -16.83 -10.23 -14.90
CA VAL A 104 -17.85 -11.19 -15.37
C VAL A 104 -18.99 -11.28 -14.35
N THR A 105 -18.66 -11.15 -13.08
CA THR A 105 -19.61 -10.99 -11.96
C THR A 105 -19.17 -9.78 -11.15
N PRO A 106 -20.05 -8.81 -10.84
CA PRO A 106 -19.69 -7.68 -9.99
C PRO A 106 -19.04 -8.13 -8.68
N VAL A 107 -17.95 -7.46 -8.31
CA VAL A 107 -17.18 -7.77 -7.10
C VAL A 107 -17.81 -7.05 -5.92
N GLU A 108 -18.44 -7.81 -5.02
CA GLU A 108 -19.09 -7.28 -3.82
C GLU A 108 -18.09 -6.58 -2.89
N ASP A 109 -18.55 -5.55 -2.18
CA ASP A 109 -17.75 -4.86 -1.18
C ASP A 109 -17.22 -5.82 -0.10
N GLY A 110 -15.95 -5.67 0.27
CA GLY A 110 -15.26 -6.55 1.22
C GLY A 110 -14.67 -7.81 0.59
N LEU A 111 -14.83 -8.02 -0.72
CA LEU A 111 -14.06 -9.00 -1.49
C LEU A 111 -12.89 -8.31 -2.18
N ALA A 112 -11.70 -8.88 -2.02
CA ALA A 112 -10.52 -8.44 -2.75
C ALA A 112 -10.51 -9.02 -4.16
N ALA A 113 -10.11 -8.20 -5.14
CA ALA A 113 -9.88 -8.62 -6.51
C ALA A 113 -8.73 -7.82 -7.13
N SER A 114 -8.17 -8.36 -8.22
CA SER A 114 -7.11 -7.70 -8.96
C SER A 114 -7.19 -7.95 -10.46
N ILE A 115 -6.51 -7.08 -11.20
CA ILE A 115 -6.24 -7.17 -12.63
C ILE A 115 -4.73 -7.05 -12.86
N GLU A 116 -4.26 -7.52 -14.00
CA GLU A 116 -2.83 -7.56 -14.29
C GLU A 116 -2.55 -7.12 -15.72
N LEU A 117 -1.47 -6.35 -15.91
CA LEU A 117 -0.90 -6.04 -17.22
C LEU A 117 0.63 -6.14 -17.18
N ASP A 118 1.23 -6.44 -18.32
CA ASP A 118 2.67 -6.31 -18.53
C ASP A 118 2.94 -4.91 -19.13
N ALA A 119 3.63 -4.06 -18.37
CA ALA A 119 4.01 -2.70 -18.77
C ALA A 119 5.48 -2.68 -19.19
N LEU A 120 5.77 -2.21 -20.41
CA LEU A 120 7.11 -1.84 -20.84
C LEU A 120 7.38 -0.40 -20.39
N PHE A 121 8.28 -0.21 -19.43
CA PHE A 121 8.67 1.12 -18.97
C PHE A 121 9.72 1.72 -19.90
N GLY A 122 9.60 3.02 -20.19
CA GLY A 122 10.55 3.73 -21.04
C GLY A 122 11.95 3.77 -20.44
N SER A 123 13.00 3.79 -21.27
CA SER A 123 14.40 3.75 -20.81
C SER A 123 14.81 4.91 -19.92
N GLU A 124 14.11 6.05 -20.03
CA GLU A 124 14.40 7.28 -19.31
C GLU A 124 13.65 7.38 -17.95
N THR A 125 12.83 6.38 -17.59
CA THR A 125 12.01 6.39 -16.36
C THR A 125 12.74 5.87 -15.11
N GLY A 126 14.05 5.63 -15.21
CA GLY A 126 14.82 5.10 -14.10
C GLY A 126 14.89 6.07 -12.92
N GLY A 127 14.52 5.60 -11.72
CA GLY A 127 14.50 6.38 -10.49
C GLY A 127 13.28 7.28 -10.33
N THR A 128 12.23 7.08 -11.13
CA THR A 128 10.96 7.82 -11.03
C THR A 128 9.85 6.96 -10.44
N GLU A 129 8.79 7.61 -9.96
CA GLU A 129 7.50 6.96 -9.73
C GLU A 129 6.55 7.31 -10.88
N ILE A 130 5.93 6.29 -11.47
CA ILE A 130 4.94 6.44 -12.54
C ILE A 130 3.56 6.26 -11.92
N ALA A 131 2.74 7.30 -11.98
CA ALA A 131 1.34 7.24 -11.58
C ALA A 131 0.49 6.63 -12.70
N PHE A 132 -0.35 5.65 -12.35
CA PHE A 132 -1.31 5.02 -13.25
C PHE A 132 -2.71 5.52 -12.91
N PRO A 133 -3.31 6.39 -13.73
CA PRO A 133 -4.69 6.79 -13.53
C PRO A 133 -5.62 5.58 -13.68
N VAL A 134 -6.49 5.37 -12.69
CA VAL A 134 -7.46 4.27 -12.69
C VAL A 134 -8.84 4.79 -12.35
N THR A 135 -9.84 4.44 -13.17
CA THR A 135 -11.25 4.63 -12.81
C THR A 135 -11.86 3.31 -12.39
N GLN A 136 -12.42 3.28 -11.17
CA GLN A 136 -13.20 2.17 -10.64
C GLN A 136 -14.68 2.45 -10.84
N THR A 137 -15.35 1.64 -11.66
CA THR A 137 -16.78 1.77 -11.92
C THR A 137 -17.54 0.75 -11.09
N CYS A 138 -18.62 1.17 -10.44
CA CYS A 138 -19.45 0.33 -9.60
C CYS A 138 -20.89 0.29 -10.10
N GLU A 139 -21.71 -0.60 -9.54
CA GLU A 139 -23.14 -0.65 -9.90
C GLU A 139 -23.86 0.69 -9.62
N THR A 140 -23.34 1.45 -8.66
CA THR A 140 -23.78 2.80 -8.35
C THR A 140 -22.55 3.68 -8.16
N GLY A 141 -22.37 4.64 -9.07
CA GLY A 141 -21.27 5.59 -9.02
C GLY A 141 -19.95 5.02 -9.56
N GLU A 142 -18.92 5.83 -9.41
CA GLU A 142 -17.55 5.55 -9.81
C GLU A 142 -16.58 6.36 -8.95
N THR A 143 -15.34 5.92 -8.86
CA THR A 143 -14.25 6.65 -8.22
C THR A 143 -13.08 6.73 -9.19
N ALA A 144 -12.59 7.95 -9.42
CA ALA A 144 -11.46 8.22 -10.30
C ALA A 144 -10.18 8.42 -9.47
N TRP A 145 -9.36 7.39 -9.41
CA TRP A 145 -8.04 7.38 -8.77
C TRP A 145 -7.01 7.98 -9.73
N VAL A 146 -7.01 9.30 -9.86
CA VAL A 146 -6.27 10.04 -10.91
C VAL A 146 -5.41 11.19 -10.38
N GLU A 147 -5.50 11.50 -9.09
CA GLU A 147 -4.77 12.63 -8.51
C GLU A 147 -3.28 12.28 -8.33
N VAL A 148 -2.41 13.22 -8.70
CA VAL A 148 -0.96 13.09 -8.53
C VAL A 148 -0.49 14.20 -7.61
N ALA A 149 0.26 13.84 -6.57
CA ALA A 149 0.75 14.79 -5.58
C ALA A 149 1.74 15.78 -6.20
N GLU A 150 1.62 17.06 -5.85
CA GLU A 150 2.63 18.07 -6.20
C GLU A 150 3.93 17.88 -5.39
N ASP A 151 5.02 18.51 -5.83
CA ASP A 151 6.31 18.43 -5.14
C ASP A 151 6.20 18.83 -3.66
N GLY A 152 6.46 17.87 -2.77
CA GLY A 152 6.42 18.06 -1.32
C GLY A 152 5.03 17.93 -0.69
N GLU A 153 4.02 17.56 -1.46
CA GLU A 153 2.73 17.09 -0.96
C GLU A 153 2.80 15.60 -0.60
N ASP A 154 2.03 15.20 0.41
CA ASP A 154 1.91 13.79 0.80
C ASP A 154 0.75 13.17 0.00
N PRO A 155 0.99 12.16 -0.85
CA PRO A 155 -0.05 11.54 -1.67
C PRO A 155 -1.15 10.88 -0.83
N GLU A 156 -0.88 10.53 0.44
CA GLU A 156 -1.91 9.99 1.33
C GLU A 156 -2.96 11.03 1.77
N GLN A 157 -2.69 12.32 1.55
CA GLN A 157 -3.62 13.40 1.83
C GLN A 157 -4.56 13.72 0.66
N LEU A 158 -4.29 13.15 -0.53
CA LEU A 158 -5.18 13.26 -1.69
C LEU A 158 -6.46 12.46 -1.45
N GLU A 159 -7.56 12.93 -2.04
CA GLU A 159 -8.87 12.28 -1.86
C GLU A 159 -8.97 11.01 -2.72
N SER A 160 -8.35 11.00 -3.90
CA SER A 160 -8.33 9.89 -4.83
C SER A 160 -6.99 9.81 -5.56
N PRO A 161 -5.89 9.50 -4.84
CA PRO A 161 -4.56 9.40 -5.43
C PRO A 161 -4.52 8.28 -6.48
N ALA A 162 -3.89 8.56 -7.61
CA ALA A 162 -3.54 7.54 -8.58
C ALA A 162 -2.52 6.56 -7.99
N PRO A 163 -2.70 5.24 -8.17
CA PRO A 163 -1.69 4.28 -7.74
C PRO A 163 -0.36 4.47 -8.48
N THR A 164 0.76 4.36 -7.77
CA THR A 164 2.11 4.58 -8.34
C THR A 164 2.91 3.28 -8.43
N VAL A 165 3.83 3.23 -9.39
CA VAL A 165 4.86 2.20 -9.51
C VAL A 165 6.23 2.87 -9.50
N ALA A 166 7.08 2.49 -8.56
CA ALA A 166 8.48 2.90 -8.53
C ALA A 166 9.27 2.13 -9.59
N VAL A 167 9.98 2.84 -10.45
CA VAL A 167 10.77 2.27 -11.54
C VAL A 167 12.25 2.39 -11.22
N ALA A 168 12.93 1.26 -11.05
CA ALA A 168 14.36 1.20 -10.83
C ALA A 168 15.15 1.57 -12.09
N ALA A 169 16.42 1.94 -11.91
CA ALA A 169 17.34 2.06 -13.04
C ALA A 169 17.53 0.70 -13.73
N ALA A 170 17.82 0.73 -15.03
CA ALA A 170 17.88 -0.46 -15.90
C ALA A 170 18.86 -1.58 -15.47
N SER A 171 19.73 -1.36 -14.47
CA SER A 171 20.73 -2.33 -14.00
C SER A 171 20.45 -2.91 -12.61
N ASP A 172 19.38 -2.48 -11.93
CA ASP A 172 19.05 -2.89 -10.56
C ASP A 172 17.86 -3.87 -10.47
N ALA A 173 17.26 -4.28 -11.60
CA ALA A 173 16.27 -5.37 -11.60
C ALA A 173 16.95 -6.72 -11.29
N PRO A 174 16.35 -7.59 -10.47
CA PRO A 174 16.83 -8.95 -10.32
C PRO A 174 16.75 -9.63 -11.69
N ALA A 175 17.90 -10.05 -12.20
CA ALA A 175 17.95 -10.79 -13.45
C ALA A 175 17.24 -12.14 -13.26
N ASP A 176 16.18 -12.39 -14.02
CA ASP A 176 15.66 -13.74 -14.22
C ASP A 176 16.76 -14.57 -14.91
N GLU A 177 17.41 -15.45 -14.13
CA GLU A 177 18.38 -16.40 -14.63
C GLU A 177 17.69 -17.41 -15.56
N HIS A 178 17.69 -17.13 -16.86
CA HIS A 178 17.58 -18.18 -17.86
C HIS A 178 18.89 -18.98 -17.85
N GLY A 179 18.89 -20.03 -17.03
CA GLY A 179 20.02 -20.90 -16.78
C GLY A 179 20.58 -21.54 -18.04
N GLU A 180 21.86 -21.24 -18.32
CA GLU A 180 22.69 -22.03 -19.22
C GLU A 180 23.55 -22.97 -18.37
N HIS A 181 23.28 -24.27 -18.51
CA HIS A 181 24.02 -25.33 -17.84
C HIS A 181 25.49 -25.33 -18.30
N THR A 182 26.40 -25.03 -17.38
CA THR A 182 27.79 -25.52 -17.47
C THR A 182 28.14 -26.25 -16.19
N ASP A 183 28.34 -27.56 -16.33
CA ASP A 183 28.90 -28.43 -15.30
C ASP A 183 30.31 -27.97 -14.89
N ALA A 184 30.52 -27.72 -13.59
CA ALA A 184 31.78 -28.02 -12.92
C ALA A 184 31.55 -28.12 -11.40
N ALA A 185 31.87 -29.29 -10.87
CA ALA A 185 31.72 -29.62 -9.46
C ALA A 185 32.82 -29.01 -8.57
N ASP A 186 32.39 -28.79 -7.33
CA ASP A 186 33.10 -28.97 -6.06
C ASP A 186 33.96 -27.82 -5.50
N SER A 187 33.45 -27.20 -4.44
CA SER A 187 34.19 -26.94 -3.20
C SER A 187 33.21 -26.57 -2.08
N ALA A 188 32.98 -27.50 -1.18
CA ALA A 188 32.34 -27.21 0.10
C ALA A 188 33.26 -26.31 0.96
N SER A 189 32.69 -25.25 1.54
CA SER A 189 33.15 -24.75 2.83
C SER A 189 31.99 -24.08 3.56
N ALA A 190 31.59 -24.67 4.68
CA ALA A 190 30.72 -24.07 5.65
C ALA A 190 31.49 -23.03 6.47
N ALA A 191 30.88 -21.86 6.72
CA ALA A 191 30.86 -21.23 8.05
C ALA A 191 30.20 -19.85 8.03
N SER A 192 29.15 -19.76 8.85
CA SER A 192 28.89 -18.70 9.83
C SER A 192 28.28 -17.37 9.35
N ASP A 193 26.97 -17.28 9.59
CA ASP A 193 26.30 -16.14 10.23
C ASP A 193 27.18 -15.50 11.31
N ASP A 194 27.62 -14.25 11.11
CA ASP A 194 27.90 -13.31 12.19
C ASP A 194 27.96 -11.86 11.64
N SER A 195 26.85 -11.13 11.75
CA SER A 195 26.75 -9.65 11.75
C SER A 195 25.27 -9.27 11.92
N ALA A 196 24.76 -8.61 12.97
CA ALA A 196 25.33 -8.11 14.20
C ALA A 196 24.18 -7.88 15.23
N PRO A 197 24.37 -8.20 16.52
CA PRO A 197 23.35 -8.11 17.58
C PRO A 197 23.29 -6.72 18.24
N VAL A 198 23.05 -5.66 17.45
CA VAL A 198 22.95 -4.28 17.99
C VAL A 198 21.49 -3.81 18.11
N ALA A 199 20.58 -4.34 17.27
CA ALA A 199 19.17 -3.97 17.31
C ALA A 199 18.39 -4.58 18.49
N THR A 200 18.84 -5.72 19.03
CA THR A 200 18.16 -6.42 20.14
C THR A 200 18.41 -5.78 21.51
N TRP A 201 19.48 -5.00 21.67
CA TRP A 201 19.77 -4.32 22.94
C TRP A 201 18.96 -3.04 23.18
N LEU A 202 18.43 -2.40 22.13
CA LEU A 202 17.53 -1.24 22.27
C LEU A 202 16.08 -1.65 22.58
N ALA A 203 15.62 -2.80 22.05
CA ALA A 203 14.29 -3.35 22.37
C ALA A 203 14.19 -3.87 23.82
N GLY A 204 15.27 -4.44 24.37
CA GLY A 204 15.30 -4.93 25.75
C GLY A 204 15.31 -3.81 26.80
N GLY A 205 15.99 -2.68 26.52
CA GLY A 205 16.08 -1.53 27.44
C GLY A 205 14.74 -0.82 27.64
N ALA A 206 13.95 -0.65 26.57
CA ALA A 206 12.65 0.02 26.63
C ALA A 206 11.59 -0.77 27.44
N LEU A 207 11.67 -2.10 27.44
CA LEU A 207 10.74 -2.98 28.17
C LEU A 207 10.97 -2.92 29.69
N VAL A 208 12.23 -2.77 30.13
CA VAL A 208 12.56 -2.70 31.57
C VAL A 208 12.12 -1.36 32.18
N VAL A 209 12.24 -0.26 31.44
CA VAL A 209 11.81 1.07 31.90
C VAL A 209 10.29 1.18 32.02
N SER A 210 9.54 0.59 31.08
CA SER A 210 8.07 0.59 31.09
C SER A 210 7.48 -0.25 32.23
N VAL A 211 8.08 -1.41 32.55
CA VAL A 211 7.66 -2.23 33.71
C VAL A 211 7.94 -1.51 35.04
N ALA A 212 9.07 -0.81 35.16
CA ALA A 212 9.39 -0.05 36.38
C ALA A 212 8.45 1.14 36.61
N ALA A 213 8.07 1.85 35.54
CA ALA A 213 7.11 2.95 35.61
C ALA A 213 5.70 2.46 36.02
N LEU A 214 5.27 1.31 35.49
CA LEU A 214 3.99 0.69 35.82
C LEU A 214 3.93 0.26 37.30
N ALA A 215 5.00 -0.34 37.81
CA ALA A 215 5.11 -0.73 39.22
C ALA A 215 5.07 0.48 40.17
N ALA A 216 5.78 1.57 39.84
CA ALA A 216 5.78 2.79 40.64
C ALA A 216 4.38 3.46 40.68
N ALA A 217 3.65 3.47 39.57
CA ALA A 217 2.29 4.00 39.49
C ALA A 217 1.30 3.18 40.36
N LEU A 218 1.41 1.86 40.33
CA LEU A 218 0.56 0.96 41.13
C LEU A 218 0.83 1.07 42.63
N ILE A 219 2.09 1.21 43.04
CA ILE A 219 2.46 1.40 44.45
C ILE A 219 1.96 2.75 44.98
N ARG A 220 2.06 3.82 44.17
CA ARG A 220 1.57 5.15 44.55
C ARG A 220 0.05 5.19 44.67
N ARG A 221 -0.68 4.46 43.81
CA ARG A 221 -2.14 4.30 43.89
C ARG A 221 -2.60 3.52 45.12
N ARG A 222 -1.77 2.61 45.66
CA ARG A 222 -2.07 1.86 46.89
C ARG A 222 -1.77 2.62 48.18
N ARG A 223 -1.01 3.72 48.11
CA ARG A 223 -0.63 4.55 49.27
C ARG A 223 -1.43 5.85 49.38
N ALA A 224 -2.26 6.17 48.40
CA ALA A 224 -3.25 7.25 48.43
C ALA A 224 -4.62 6.69 48.83
#